data_AF-A0A7W1MDB2-F1
#
_entry.id   AF-A0A7W1MDB2-F1
#
_cell.length_a   1.000
_cell.length_b   1.000
_cell.length_c   1.000
_cell.angle_alpha   90.00
_cell.angle_beta   90.00
_cell.angle_gamma   90.00
#
_symmetry.space_group_name_H-M   'P 1'
#
loop_
_entity.id
_entity.type
_entity.pdbx_description
1 polymer ?
#
loop_
_entity_poly.entity_id
_entity_poly.type
_entity_poly.pdbx_seq_one_letter_code
_entity_poly.pdbx_strand_id
1 'polypeptide(L)'
;PFMTARKVKKTGVFVITADRGLCGSYNTNILSAADKFLKNYSQDAVELILMGRKAIDHYRNKQWRIRHKAFEDGEKQDIPKVQAFVQQLSDWFIKGELDEIWIIYTHFVNIISRKVIVEKFLNISEPAKGKPAINYIYEPSAEAIFNEIMPRFLVGKLHSALDEAYASELAARIISMRTATKNADEMIYSLTLTRNKVRQASITKEMLEIISGAEGLK
;
A
#
# COMPACT_ATOMS: atom_id res chain seq x y z
N PRO A 1 11.48 19.21 -20.27
CA PRO A 1 10.78 19.84 -19.12
C PRO A 1 10.84 19.06 -17.78
N PHE A 2 10.81 17.72 -17.83
CA PHE A 2 10.70 16.85 -16.63
C PHE A 2 11.99 16.67 -15.82
N MET A 3 13.15 17.04 -16.37
CA MET A 3 14.48 16.91 -15.73
C MET A 3 15.10 18.24 -15.30
N THR A 4 14.46 19.38 -15.61
CA THR A 4 15.01 20.68 -15.25
C THR A 4 14.73 20.94 -13.77
N ALA A 5 15.78 21.02 -12.95
CA ALA A 5 15.64 21.33 -11.54
C ALA A 5 14.95 22.70 -11.35
N ARG A 6 13.79 22.70 -10.69
CA ARG A 6 13.00 23.90 -10.39
C ARG A 6 13.01 24.16 -8.89
N LYS A 7 12.85 25.42 -8.49
CA LYS A 7 12.66 25.75 -7.07
C LYS A 7 11.34 25.17 -6.60
N VAL A 8 11.41 24.20 -5.69
CA VAL A 8 10.24 23.49 -5.17
C VAL A 8 9.48 24.39 -4.19
N LYS A 9 8.22 24.70 -4.51
CA LYS A 9 7.27 25.40 -3.63
C LYS A 9 6.11 24.48 -3.22
N LYS A 10 5.64 23.64 -4.16
CA LYS A 10 4.56 22.68 -3.93
C LYS A 10 4.98 21.27 -4.30
N THR A 11 4.78 20.34 -3.38
CA THR A 11 5.13 18.93 -3.50
C THR A 11 3.85 18.08 -3.57
N GLY A 12 3.71 17.29 -4.62
CA GLY A 12 2.69 16.25 -4.72
C GLY A 12 3.17 14.98 -4.03
N VAL A 13 2.37 14.40 -3.14
CA VAL A 13 2.69 13.09 -2.53
C VAL A 13 1.61 12.10 -2.89
N PHE A 14 1.96 11.14 -3.74
CA PHE A 14 1.08 10.07 -4.18
C PHE A 14 1.24 8.84 -3.28
N VAL A 15 0.21 8.53 -2.50
CA VAL A 15 0.20 7.41 -1.55
C VAL A 15 -0.72 6.32 -2.07
N ILE A 16 -0.19 5.13 -2.27
CA ILE A 16 -0.92 3.95 -2.75
C ILE A 16 -1.14 2.99 -1.59
N THR A 17 -2.40 2.75 -1.23
CA THR A 17 -2.83 1.80 -0.20
C THR A 17 -3.92 0.90 -0.73
N ALA A 18 -4.24 -0.16 0.02
CA ALA A 18 -5.36 -1.03 -0.32
C ALA A 18 -6.70 -0.35 -0.06
N ASP A 19 -7.72 -0.76 -0.81
CA ASP A 19 -9.12 -0.46 -0.52
C ASP A 19 -9.65 -1.26 0.69
N ARG A 20 -9.22 -2.52 0.80
CA ARG A 20 -9.72 -3.48 1.80
C ARG A 20 -8.74 -3.68 2.96
N GLY A 21 -9.28 -4.15 4.08
CA GLY A 21 -8.48 -4.54 5.24
C GLY A 21 -7.92 -5.97 5.15
N LEU A 22 -7.65 -6.55 6.32
CA LEU A 22 -7.25 -7.95 6.48
C LEU A 22 -5.95 -8.35 5.76
N CYS A 23 -5.06 -7.38 5.56
CA CYS A 23 -3.77 -7.51 4.91
C CYS A 23 -2.61 -7.30 5.91
N GLY A 24 -2.81 -7.70 7.17
CA GLY A 24 -1.85 -7.48 8.25
C GLY A 24 -1.42 -6.01 8.37
N SER A 25 -0.12 -5.77 8.50
CA SER A 25 0.49 -4.44 8.65
C SER A 25 0.71 -3.68 7.33
N TYR A 26 0.26 -4.19 6.19
CA TYR A 26 0.50 -3.59 4.86
C TYR A 26 0.17 -2.10 4.80
N ASN A 27 -1.09 -1.73 5.04
CA ASN A 27 -1.53 -0.33 5.00
C ASN A 27 -0.83 0.52 6.06
N THR A 28 -0.69 0.00 7.28
CA THR A 28 -0.06 0.72 8.39
C THR A 28 1.39 1.08 8.08
N ASN A 29 2.14 0.19 7.43
CA ASN A 29 3.54 0.45 7.06
C ASN A 29 3.65 1.57 6.03
N ILE A 30 2.78 1.56 5.01
CA ILE A 30 2.75 2.60 3.96
C ILE A 30 2.38 3.95 4.58
N LEU A 31 1.31 3.99 5.38
CA LEU A 31 0.83 5.22 6.04
C LEU A 31 1.85 5.76 7.04
N SER A 32 2.56 4.89 7.76
CA SER A 32 3.64 5.31 8.67
C SER A 32 4.83 5.91 7.92
N ALA A 33 5.20 5.33 6.77
CA ALA A 33 6.25 5.87 5.92
C ALA A 33 5.83 7.22 5.31
N ALA A 34 4.58 7.34 4.85
CA ALA A 34 4.02 8.58 4.35
C ALA A 34 3.98 9.66 5.42
N ASP A 35 3.46 9.37 6.62
CA ASP A 35 3.45 10.31 7.74
C ASP A 35 4.87 10.73 8.15
N LYS A 36 5.84 9.82 8.14
CA LYS A 36 7.25 10.15 8.39
C LYS A 36 7.83 11.06 7.32
N PHE A 37 7.51 10.82 6.05
CA PHE A 37 7.95 11.66 4.93
C PHE A 37 7.35 13.07 5.02
N LEU A 38 6.05 13.16 5.31
CA LEU A 38 5.31 14.42 5.41
C LEU A 38 5.80 15.32 6.56
N LYS A 39 6.37 14.78 7.63
CA LYS A 39 6.97 15.58 8.72
C LYS A 39 8.07 16.53 8.27
N ASN A 40 8.69 16.28 7.13
CA ASN A 40 9.75 17.14 6.58
C ASN A 40 9.21 18.37 5.83
N TYR A 41 7.90 18.48 5.66
CA TYR A 41 7.26 19.52 4.88
C TYR A 41 6.24 20.29 5.72
N SER A 42 6.04 21.57 5.39
CA SER A 42 4.90 22.33 5.89
C SER A 42 3.62 21.87 5.20
N GLN A 43 2.48 21.99 5.88
CA GLN A 43 1.18 21.56 5.36
C GLN A 43 0.78 22.30 4.08
N ASP A 44 1.11 23.58 3.97
CA ASP A 44 0.79 24.41 2.80
C ASP A 44 1.63 24.08 1.56
N ALA A 45 2.79 23.44 1.76
CA ALA A 45 3.69 23.05 0.70
C ALA A 45 3.37 21.67 0.10
N VAL A 46 2.40 20.93 0.66
CA VAL A 46 2.10 19.56 0.22
C VAL A 46 0.65 19.39 -0.20
N GLU A 47 0.46 18.70 -1.31
CA GLU A 47 -0.86 18.24 -1.75
C GLU A 47 -0.84 16.72 -1.93
N LEU A 48 -1.75 16.04 -1.23
CA LEU A 48 -1.86 14.59 -1.24
C LEU A 48 -2.68 14.11 -2.44
N ILE A 49 -2.16 13.08 -3.09
CA ILE A 49 -2.84 12.28 -4.10
C ILE A 49 -3.01 10.91 -3.45
N LEU A 50 -4.23 10.46 -3.23
CA LEU A 50 -4.49 9.26 -2.44
C LEU A 50 -5.14 8.21 -3.33
N MET A 51 -4.54 7.03 -3.39
CA MET A 51 -5.13 5.84 -3.97
C MET A 51 -5.37 4.81 -2.86
N GLY A 52 -6.59 4.28 -2.86
CA GLY A 52 -7.02 3.33 -1.84
C GLY A 52 -7.83 3.97 -0.72
N ARG A 53 -8.93 3.32 -0.35
CA ARG A 53 -9.81 3.74 0.73
C ARG A 53 -9.07 3.94 2.05
N LYS A 54 -8.05 3.13 2.35
CA LYS A 54 -7.30 3.22 3.62
C LYS A 54 -6.50 4.51 3.74
N ALA A 55 -5.88 4.99 2.66
CA ALA A 55 -5.26 6.31 2.65
C ALA A 55 -6.27 7.43 2.75
N ILE A 56 -7.38 7.34 2.00
CA ILE A 56 -8.45 8.35 2.04
C ILE A 56 -9.00 8.50 3.46
N ASP A 57 -9.31 7.39 4.13
CA ASP A 57 -9.83 7.41 5.50
C ASP A 57 -8.80 7.93 6.50
N HIS A 58 -7.52 7.55 6.37
CA HIS A 58 -6.44 7.99 7.27
C HIS A 58 -6.19 9.50 7.21
N TYR A 59 -6.28 10.10 6.02
CA TYR A 59 -6.02 11.54 5.82
C TYR A 59 -7.28 12.40 5.85
N ARG A 60 -8.50 11.82 5.91
CA ARG A 60 -9.77 12.55 5.86
C ARG A 60 -9.91 13.64 6.93
N ASN A 61 -9.45 13.34 8.15
CA ASN A 61 -9.57 14.21 9.31
C ASN A 61 -8.25 14.92 9.67
N LYS A 62 -7.23 14.80 8.81
CA LYS A 62 -5.95 15.48 9.00
C LYS A 62 -5.93 16.81 8.24
N GLN A 63 -5.06 17.73 8.64
CA GLN A 63 -4.93 19.06 8.05
C GLN A 63 -4.25 19.09 6.67
N TRP A 64 -3.97 17.92 6.07
CA TRP A 64 -3.31 17.86 4.77
C TRP A 64 -4.31 18.12 3.64
N ARG A 65 -3.93 18.97 2.68
CA ARG A 65 -4.73 19.21 1.48
C ARG A 65 -4.75 17.97 0.59
N ILE A 66 -5.94 17.47 0.26
CA ILE A 66 -6.10 16.34 -0.66
C ILE A 66 -6.48 16.90 -2.04
N ARG A 67 -5.57 16.73 -3.02
CA ARG A 67 -5.77 17.16 -4.41
C ARG A 67 -6.63 16.19 -5.19
N HIS A 68 -6.40 14.89 -5.01
CA HIS A 68 -7.08 13.86 -5.78
C HIS A 68 -7.26 12.59 -4.94
N LYS A 69 -8.38 11.91 -5.17
CA LYS A 69 -8.74 10.64 -4.53
C LYS A 69 -9.11 9.65 -5.62
N ALA A 70 -8.39 8.54 -5.66
CA ALA A 70 -8.67 7.40 -6.50
C ALA A 70 -9.02 6.19 -5.62
N PHE A 71 -9.95 5.36 -6.10
CA PHE A 71 -10.21 4.06 -5.50
C PHE A 71 -9.46 3.00 -6.28
N GLU A 72 -8.92 2.03 -5.57
CA GLU A 72 -8.37 0.85 -6.21
C GLU A 72 -9.54 -0.08 -6.51
N ASP A 73 -9.88 -0.26 -7.78
CA ASP A 73 -11.01 -1.10 -8.21
C ASP A 73 -10.80 -2.60 -7.95
N GLY A 74 -9.71 -2.98 -7.28
CA GLY A 74 -9.39 -4.37 -6.90
C GLY A 74 -9.10 -5.26 -8.11
N GLU A 75 -9.04 -4.68 -9.30
CA GLU A 75 -8.70 -5.31 -10.56
C GLU A 75 -7.32 -4.84 -11.03
N LYS A 76 -6.76 -5.60 -11.97
CA LYS A 76 -5.50 -5.26 -12.62
C LYS A 76 -5.67 -3.90 -13.31
N GLN A 77 -4.74 -2.98 -13.04
CA GLN A 77 -4.84 -1.62 -13.55
C GLN A 77 -4.68 -1.61 -15.07
N ASP A 78 -5.73 -1.15 -15.76
CA ASP A 78 -5.75 -1.06 -17.21
C ASP A 78 -4.81 0.04 -17.71
N ILE A 79 -4.02 -0.27 -18.73
CA ILE A 79 -2.97 0.63 -19.24
C ILE A 79 -3.55 2.00 -19.65
N PRO A 80 -4.70 2.12 -20.33
CA PRO A 80 -5.33 3.41 -20.64
C PRO A 80 -5.70 4.23 -19.40
N LYS A 81 -6.15 3.59 -18.31
CA LYS A 81 -6.44 4.30 -17.04
C LYS A 81 -5.15 4.85 -16.43
N VAL A 82 -4.09 4.04 -16.41
CA VAL A 82 -2.78 4.48 -15.92
C VAL A 82 -2.21 5.60 -16.80
N GLN A 83 -2.35 5.50 -18.12
CA GLN A 83 -1.93 6.53 -19.06
C GLN A 83 -2.66 7.85 -18.83
N ALA A 84 -3.99 7.81 -18.65
CA ALA A 84 -4.78 9.00 -18.33
C ALA A 84 -4.34 9.64 -17.01
N PHE A 85 -4.04 8.83 -16.00
CA PHE A 85 -3.59 9.32 -14.71
C PHE A 85 -2.17 9.89 -14.76
N VAL A 86 -1.24 9.26 -15.48
CA VAL A 86 0.10 9.83 -15.73
C VAL A 86 0.02 11.14 -16.49
N GLN A 87 -0.89 11.25 -17.47
CA GLN A 87 -1.12 12.51 -18.16
C GLN A 87 -1.59 13.59 -17.18
N GLN A 88 -2.52 13.28 -16.29
CA GLN A 88 -2.99 14.19 -15.26
C GLN A 88 -1.86 14.64 -14.31
N LEU A 89 -1.02 13.71 -13.84
CA LEU A 89 0.16 14.01 -13.01
C LEU A 89 1.14 14.93 -13.75
N SER A 90 1.36 14.64 -15.03
CA SER A 90 2.25 15.42 -15.90
C SER A 90 1.71 16.82 -16.13
N ASP A 91 0.40 16.98 -16.33
CA ASP A 91 -0.25 18.28 -16.53
C ASP A 91 -0.10 19.18 -15.30
N TRP A 92 -0.32 18.65 -14.09
CA TRP A 92 -0.11 19.40 -12.85
C TRP A 92 1.35 19.88 -12.71
N PHE A 93 2.30 19.07 -13.15
CA PHE A 93 3.71 19.42 -13.14
C PHE A 93 4.09 20.45 -14.21
N ILE A 94 3.59 20.28 -15.44
CA ILE A 94 3.87 21.18 -16.56
C ILE A 94 3.27 22.56 -16.31
N LYS A 95 2.05 22.63 -15.75
CA LYS A 95 1.37 23.88 -15.36
C LYS A 95 2.00 24.58 -14.15
N GLY A 96 2.96 23.94 -13.46
CA GLY A 96 3.59 24.49 -12.25
C GLY A 96 2.66 24.49 -11.04
N GLU A 97 1.61 23.66 -11.04
CA GLU A 97 0.76 23.47 -9.87
C GLU A 97 1.47 22.62 -8.80
N LEU A 98 2.30 21.68 -9.25
CA LEU A 98 3.19 20.84 -8.44
C LEU A 98 4.60 20.91 -9.03
N ASP A 99 5.61 21.21 -8.21
CA ASP A 99 7.00 21.33 -8.63
C ASP A 99 7.77 20.01 -8.55
N GLU A 100 7.26 19.04 -7.79
CA GLU A 100 7.74 17.67 -7.74
C GLU A 100 6.61 16.73 -7.33
N ILE A 101 6.71 15.46 -7.74
CA ILE A 101 5.77 14.42 -7.33
C ILE A 101 6.55 13.24 -6.77
N TRP A 102 6.22 12.84 -5.55
CA TRP A 102 6.72 11.64 -4.90
C TRP A 102 5.67 10.54 -4.95
N ILE A 103 6.11 9.30 -5.07
CA ILE A 103 5.26 8.12 -4.99
C ILE A 103 5.68 7.26 -3.79
N ILE A 104 4.69 6.82 -3.03
CA ILE A 104 4.84 5.96 -1.86
C ILE A 104 4.00 4.72 -2.09
N TYR A 105 4.67 3.60 -2.26
CA TYR A 105 4.05 2.32 -2.60
C TYR A 105 4.86 1.17 -1.99
N THR A 106 4.39 -0.06 -2.14
CA THR A 106 5.10 -1.24 -1.65
C THR A 106 5.72 -2.02 -2.80
N HIS A 107 7.04 -2.17 -2.79
CA HIS A 107 7.78 -3.03 -3.69
C HIS A 107 7.68 -4.49 -3.23
N PHE A 108 7.25 -5.34 -4.16
CA PHE A 108 7.13 -6.77 -3.95
C PHE A 108 8.51 -7.44 -4.11
N VAL A 109 9.07 -7.96 -3.01
CA VAL A 109 10.31 -8.77 -3.07
C VAL A 109 9.96 -10.25 -3.17
N ASN A 110 9.11 -10.72 -2.27
CA ASN A 110 8.53 -12.06 -2.31
C ASN A 110 7.25 -12.10 -1.43
N ILE A 111 6.65 -13.27 -1.28
CA ILE A 111 5.40 -13.45 -0.51
C ILE A 111 5.54 -12.93 0.94
N ILE A 112 6.68 -13.17 1.57
CA ILE A 112 6.93 -12.83 2.99
C ILE A 112 7.47 -11.42 3.14
N SER A 113 8.46 -11.05 2.32
CA SER A 113 9.21 -9.81 2.40
C SER A 113 8.76 -8.79 1.37
N ARG A 114 8.49 -7.58 1.83
CA ARG A 114 8.01 -6.44 1.03
C ARG A 114 8.62 -5.18 1.61
N LYS A 115 8.88 -4.17 0.78
CA LYS A 115 9.51 -2.92 1.22
C LYS A 115 8.69 -1.73 0.79
N VAL A 116 8.44 -0.80 1.70
CA VAL A 116 7.83 0.48 1.33
C VAL A 116 8.90 1.33 0.65
N ILE A 117 8.61 1.76 -0.57
CA ILE A 117 9.45 2.63 -1.36
C ILE A 117 8.87 4.05 -1.29
N VAL A 118 9.75 5.02 -1.06
CA VAL A 118 9.46 6.45 -1.15
C VAL A 118 10.44 6.99 -2.18
N GLU A 119 9.96 7.29 -3.38
CA GLU A 119 10.81 7.76 -4.45
C GLU A 119 10.17 8.89 -5.25
N LYS A 120 11.02 9.62 -5.96
CA LYS A 120 10.58 10.74 -6.80
C LYS A 120 10.08 10.22 -8.15
N PHE A 121 8.85 10.58 -8.50
CA PHE A 121 8.19 10.20 -9.75
C PHE A 121 8.40 11.26 -10.85
N LEU A 122 8.20 12.55 -10.53
CA LEU A 122 8.48 13.68 -11.43
C LEU A 122 9.50 14.63 -10.79
N ASN A 123 10.25 15.34 -11.65
CA ASN A 123 11.49 16.07 -11.29
C ASN A 123 12.64 15.10 -10.92
N ILE A 124 12.80 14.03 -11.71
CA ILE A 124 13.79 12.98 -11.50
C ILE A 124 15.18 13.62 -11.55
N SER A 125 15.99 13.45 -10.51
CA SER A 125 17.38 13.91 -10.51
C SER A 125 18.23 13.02 -11.42
N GLU A 126 19.31 13.57 -11.98
CA GLU A 126 20.28 12.76 -12.71
C GLU A 126 20.81 11.60 -11.83
N PRO A 127 20.97 10.40 -12.41
CA PRO A 127 21.48 9.25 -11.66
C PRO A 127 22.90 9.54 -11.15
N ALA A 128 23.14 9.27 -9.87
CA ALA A 128 24.36 9.67 -9.15
C ALA A 128 25.67 9.02 -9.62
N LYS A 129 25.66 8.12 -10.63
CA LYS A 129 26.81 7.54 -11.35
C LYS A 129 26.33 6.54 -12.40
N GLY A 130 26.48 6.87 -13.69
CA GLY A 130 26.24 5.94 -14.80
C GLY A 130 27.51 5.20 -15.23
N LYS A 131 27.35 3.96 -15.71
CA LYS A 131 28.36 3.23 -16.51
C LYS A 131 28.81 4.13 -17.69
N PRO A 132 30.03 3.94 -18.24
CA PRO A 132 30.52 4.77 -19.35
C PRO A 132 29.47 4.87 -20.45
N ALA A 133 29.16 6.11 -20.86
CA ALA A 133 28.17 6.39 -21.87
C ALA A 133 28.57 5.67 -23.16
N ILE A 134 27.75 4.71 -23.59
CA ILE A 134 27.85 4.15 -24.93
C ILE A 134 27.43 5.27 -25.88
N ASN A 135 28.28 5.64 -26.83
CA ASN A 135 27.95 6.65 -27.83
C ASN A 135 26.86 6.12 -28.76
N TYR A 136 25.62 6.58 -28.56
CA TYR A 136 24.52 6.32 -29.47
C TYR A 136 24.49 7.39 -30.55
N ILE A 137 24.17 7.00 -31.78
CA ILE A 137 23.78 7.92 -32.85
C ILE A 137 22.27 8.14 -32.68
N TYR A 138 21.87 9.40 -32.52
CA TYR A 138 20.48 9.78 -32.30
C TYR A 138 19.87 10.35 -33.58
N GLU A 139 18.76 9.79 -34.03
CA GLU A 139 17.93 10.35 -35.11
C GLU A 139 16.49 10.50 -34.59
N PRO A 140 15.85 11.68 -34.62
CA PRO A 140 16.31 12.97 -35.18
C PRO A 140 17.19 13.82 -34.23
N SER A 141 17.00 13.74 -32.91
CA SER A 141 17.90 14.34 -31.91
C SER A 141 17.68 13.67 -30.54
N ALA A 142 18.70 13.70 -29.66
CA ALA A 142 18.59 13.11 -28.33
C ALA A 142 17.44 13.70 -27.50
N GLU A 143 17.20 15.01 -27.62
CA GLU A 143 16.13 15.70 -26.91
C GLU A 143 14.74 15.32 -27.44
N ALA A 144 14.58 15.18 -28.76
CA ALA A 144 13.31 14.75 -29.36
C ALA A 144 12.94 13.32 -28.92
N ILE A 145 13.90 12.39 -29.00
CA ILE A 145 13.73 11.01 -28.56
C ILE A 145 13.39 10.97 -27.07
N PHE A 146 14.10 11.75 -26.25
CA PHE A 146 13.86 11.81 -24.82
C PHE A 146 12.44 12.29 -24.49
N ASN A 147 11.98 13.35 -25.14
CA ASN A 147 10.63 13.89 -24.94
C ASN A 147 9.54 12.90 -25.39
N GLU A 148 9.81 12.04 -26.37
CA GLU A 148 8.88 11.00 -26.81
C GLU A 148 8.87 9.75 -25.91
N ILE A 149 10.05 9.34 -25.41
CA ILE A 149 10.18 8.16 -24.54
C ILE A 149 9.71 8.48 -23.12
N MET A 150 9.90 9.71 -22.64
CA MET A 150 9.62 10.07 -21.25
C MET A 150 8.18 9.77 -20.80
N PRO A 151 7.12 10.15 -21.54
CA PRO A 151 5.75 9.79 -21.16
C PRO A 151 5.54 8.26 -21.08
N ARG A 152 6.10 7.50 -22.03
CA ARG A 152 6.00 6.03 -22.04
C ARG A 152 6.71 5.41 -20.85
N PHE A 153 7.88 5.95 -20.50
CA PHE A 153 8.65 5.54 -19.32
C PHE A 153 7.86 5.80 -18.03
N LEU A 154 7.25 6.97 -17.89
CA LEU A 154 6.43 7.31 -16.71
C LEU A 154 5.21 6.40 -16.57
N VAL A 155 4.53 6.09 -17.68
CA VAL A 155 3.44 5.10 -17.71
C VAL A 155 3.92 3.74 -17.26
N GLY A 156 5.03 3.23 -17.83
CA GLY A 156 5.60 1.94 -17.43
C GLY A 156 6.02 1.91 -15.95
N LYS A 157 6.67 2.98 -15.47
CA LYS A 157 7.09 3.11 -14.07
C LYS A 157 5.90 3.08 -13.12
N LEU A 158 4.87 3.88 -13.40
CA LEU A 158 3.68 3.91 -12.54
C LEU A 158 2.90 2.59 -12.61
N HIS A 159 2.74 2.03 -13.81
CA HIS A 159 2.08 0.73 -14.00
C HIS A 159 2.77 -0.37 -13.19
N SER A 160 4.11 -0.44 -13.25
CA SER A 160 4.90 -1.38 -12.45
C SER A 160 4.73 -1.16 -10.94
N ALA A 161 4.75 0.09 -10.47
CA ALA A 161 4.54 0.40 -9.05
C ALA A 161 3.15 -0.02 -8.54
N LEU A 162 2.11 0.13 -9.37
CA LEU A 162 0.76 -0.32 -9.07
C LEU A 162 0.66 -1.85 -9.01
N ASP A 163 1.24 -2.55 -9.99
CA ASP A 163 1.29 -4.02 -10.01
C ASP A 163 2.06 -4.59 -8.81
N GLU A 164 3.18 -3.96 -8.42
CA GLU A 164 3.96 -4.35 -7.24
C GLU A 164 3.20 -4.11 -5.93
N ALA A 165 2.46 -2.99 -5.82
CA ALA A 165 1.61 -2.70 -4.68
C ALA A 165 0.49 -3.73 -4.56
N TYR A 166 -0.19 -4.05 -5.66
CA TYR A 166 -1.26 -5.04 -5.72
C TYR A 166 -0.76 -6.44 -5.35
N ALA A 167 0.36 -6.89 -5.93
CA ALA A 167 0.98 -8.17 -5.58
C ALA A 167 1.38 -8.21 -4.09
N SER A 168 1.89 -7.10 -3.56
CA SER A 168 2.27 -6.98 -2.16
C SER A 168 1.08 -7.05 -1.21
N GLU A 169 -0.04 -6.39 -1.57
CA GLU A 169 -1.30 -6.46 -0.82
C GLU A 169 -1.82 -7.89 -0.76
N LEU A 170 -1.92 -8.57 -1.90
CA LEU A 170 -2.42 -9.94 -1.99
C LEU A 170 -1.57 -10.89 -1.15
N ALA A 171 -0.24 -10.78 -1.25
CA ALA A 171 0.68 -11.57 -0.43
C ALA A 171 0.49 -11.30 1.07
N ALA A 172 0.33 -10.04 1.47
CA ALA A 172 0.07 -9.66 2.86
C ALA A 172 -1.26 -10.22 3.37
N ARG A 173 -2.31 -10.21 2.54
CA ARG A 173 -3.62 -10.79 2.86
C ARG A 173 -3.55 -12.29 3.03
N ILE A 174 -2.88 -13.01 2.12
CA ILE A 174 -2.71 -14.47 2.19
C ILE A 174 -2.02 -14.86 3.51
N ILE A 175 -0.93 -14.17 3.87
CA ILE A 175 -0.22 -14.44 5.12
C ILE A 175 -1.10 -14.11 6.33
N SER A 176 -1.74 -12.94 6.34
CA SER A 176 -2.61 -12.52 7.44
C SER A 176 -3.75 -13.52 7.68
N MET A 177 -4.36 -14.04 6.60
CA MET A 177 -5.41 -15.05 6.67
C MET A 177 -4.88 -16.40 7.14
N ARG A 178 -3.73 -16.84 6.65
CA ARG A 178 -3.11 -18.10 7.09
C ARG A 178 -2.78 -18.07 8.59
N THR A 179 -2.28 -16.94 9.09
CA THR A 179 -2.06 -16.74 10.53
C THR A 179 -3.39 -16.75 11.30
N ALA A 180 -4.44 -16.09 10.78
CA ALA A 180 -5.76 -16.10 11.41
C ALA A 180 -6.36 -17.52 11.49
N THR A 181 -6.23 -18.34 10.45
CA THR A 181 -6.67 -19.75 10.45
C THR A 181 -5.91 -20.55 11.50
N LYS A 182 -4.57 -20.43 11.54
CA LYS A 182 -3.77 -21.12 12.55
C LYS A 182 -4.19 -20.74 13.98
N ASN A 183 -4.42 -19.45 14.24
CA ASN A 183 -4.85 -18.97 15.55
C ASN A 183 -6.25 -19.50 15.91
N ALA A 184 -7.15 -19.63 14.92
CA ALA A 184 -8.47 -20.21 15.12
C ALA A 184 -8.37 -21.71 15.47
N ASP A 185 -7.50 -22.46 14.80
CA ASP A 185 -7.29 -23.89 15.09
C ASP A 185 -6.78 -24.10 16.51
N GLU A 186 -5.82 -23.28 16.96
CA GLU A 186 -5.33 -23.29 18.34
C GLU A 186 -6.45 -22.99 19.36
N MET A 187 -7.31 -22.02 19.04
CA MET A 187 -8.46 -21.69 19.88
C MET A 187 -9.48 -22.83 19.93
N ILE A 188 -9.82 -23.44 18.80
CA ILE A 188 -10.75 -24.58 18.70
C ILE A 188 -10.23 -25.74 19.54
N TYR A 189 -8.93 -26.03 19.46
CA TYR A 189 -8.30 -27.07 20.28
C TYR A 189 -8.47 -26.79 21.78
N SER A 190 -8.16 -25.57 22.23
CA SER A 190 -8.30 -25.19 23.64
C SER A 190 -9.75 -25.26 24.16
N LEU A 191 -10.71 -24.83 23.34
CA LEU A 191 -12.14 -24.88 23.66
C LEU A 191 -12.66 -26.31 23.68
N THR A 192 -12.13 -27.20 22.82
CA THR A 192 -12.49 -28.62 22.82
C THR A 192 -12.05 -29.32 24.10
N LEU A 193 -10.83 -29.04 24.58
CA LEU A 193 -10.35 -29.55 25.87
C LEU A 193 -11.24 -29.06 27.02
N THR A 194 -11.58 -27.78 27.03
CA THR A 194 -12.48 -27.18 28.03
C THR A 194 -13.86 -27.81 28.00
N ARG A 195 -14.44 -27.99 26.81
CA ARG A 195 -15.74 -28.65 26.62
C ARG A 195 -15.73 -30.06 27.19
N ASN A 196 -14.68 -30.83 26.93
CA ASN A 196 -14.58 -32.21 27.43
C ASN A 196 -14.46 -32.25 28.96
N LYS A 197 -13.71 -31.32 29.56
CA LYS A 197 -13.59 -31.19 31.02
C LYS A 197 -14.94 -30.84 31.66
N VAL A 198 -15.67 -29.86 31.11
CA VAL A 198 -17.00 -29.47 31.60
C VAL A 198 -18.00 -30.61 31.43
N ARG A 199 -17.96 -31.32 30.29
CA ARG A 199 -18.82 -32.49 30.05
C ARG A 199 -18.59 -33.58 31.10
N GLN A 200 -17.33 -33.90 31.41
CA GLN A 200 -17.00 -34.88 32.45
C GLN A 200 -17.50 -34.43 33.83
N ALA A 201 -17.29 -33.17 34.19
CA ALA A 201 -17.77 -32.62 35.45
C ALA A 201 -19.31 -32.66 35.56
N SER A 202 -20.05 -32.39 34.46
CA SER A 202 -21.52 -32.50 34.42
C SER A 202 -21.98 -33.93 34.64
N ILE A 203 -21.37 -34.90 33.94
CA ILE A 203 -21.71 -36.33 34.11
C ILE A 203 -21.46 -36.78 35.55
N THR A 204 -20.31 -36.40 36.13
CA THR A 204 -20.00 -36.73 37.52
C THR A 204 -21.00 -36.08 38.49
N LYS A 205 -21.37 -34.82 38.26
CA LYS A 205 -22.35 -34.11 39.08
C LYS A 205 -23.73 -34.80 39.01
N GLU A 206 -24.21 -35.12 37.81
CA GLU A 206 -25.47 -35.84 37.61
C GLU A 206 -25.46 -37.20 38.32
N MET A 207 -24.36 -37.96 38.24
CA MET A 207 -24.22 -39.23 38.96
C MET A 207 -24.26 -39.04 40.49
N LEU A 208 -23.58 -38.03 41.03
CA LEU A 208 -23.59 -37.72 42.46
C LEU A 208 -24.98 -37.32 42.95
N GLU A 209 -25.72 -36.55 42.15
CA GLU A 209 -27.11 -36.15 42.45
C GLU A 209 -28.04 -37.39 42.49
N ILE A 210 -27.90 -38.32 41.54
CA ILE A 210 -28.68 -39.57 41.51
C ILE A 210 -28.37 -40.44 42.74
N ILE A 211 -27.10 -40.64 43.08
CA ILE A 211 -26.70 -41.48 44.23
C ILE A 211 -27.17 -40.86 45.55
N SER A 212 -26.96 -39.55 45.73
CA SER A 212 -27.38 -38.84 46.95
C SER A 212 -28.89 -38.87 47.14
N GLY A 213 -29.66 -38.73 46.04
CA GLY A 213 -31.11 -38.86 46.06
C GLY A 213 -31.59 -40.27 46.40
N ALA A 214 -30.88 -41.31 45.93
CA ALA A 214 -31.22 -42.70 46.25
C ALA A 214 -30.89 -43.07 47.71
N GLU A 215 -29.80 -42.56 48.29
CA GLU A 215 -29.48 -42.78 49.71
C GLU A 215 -30.44 -42.05 50.65
N GLY A 216 -30.92 -40.86 50.29
CA GLY A 216 -31.88 -40.10 51.11
C GLY A 216 -33.28 -40.73 51.23
N LEU A 217 -33.58 -41.79 50.47
CA LEU A 217 -34.84 -42.53 50.52
C LEU A 217 -34.78 -43.82 51.37
N LYS A 218 -33.60 -44.19 51.89
CA LYS A 218 -33.43 -45.27 52.87
C LYS A 218 -33.65 -44.76 54.30
#